data_AF-A0A023H2P1-F1
#
_entry.id   AF-A0A023H2P1-F1
#
_cell.length_a   1.000
_cell.length_b   1.000
_cell.length_c   1.000
_cell.angle_alpha   90.00
_cell.angle_beta   90.00
_cell.angle_gamma   90.00
#
_symmetry.space_group_name_H-M   'P 1'
#
loop_
_entity.id
_entity.type
_entity.pdbx_description
1 polymer ?
#
loop_
_entity_poly.entity_id
_entity_poly.type
_entity_poly.pdbx_seq_one_letter_code
_entity_poly.pdbx_strand_id
1 'polypeptide(L)'
;CPFAAHIRKVNPRSDVDDPALGSMIRAGIPYGPEVSDGEKASNSSSTEASLERGLAFVSYQSHINKGFAFVQHTWANDPNFFNGFPNGISTGLDPIIGVRIGTDKFNITGTDPSDPSKPLTIIQNFVVSRGGEYFF
;
A
#
# COMPACT_ATOMS: atom_id res chain seq x y z
N CYS A 1 -15.27 -5.60 -2.96
CA CYS A 1 -13.92 -5.01 -2.92
C CYS A 1 -13.37 -5.20 -1.51
N PRO A 2 -12.19 -5.82 -1.32
CA PRO A 2 -11.59 -6.00 0.01
C PRO A 2 -11.37 -4.65 0.72
N PHE A 3 -11.49 -4.60 2.04
CA PHE A 3 -11.22 -3.37 2.81
C PHE A 3 -9.72 -3.03 2.86
N ALA A 4 -8.85 -4.03 2.75
CA ALA A 4 -7.41 -3.83 2.61
C ALA A 4 -6.97 -3.44 1.19
N ALA A 5 -7.89 -3.32 0.22
CA ALA A 5 -7.52 -2.96 -1.15
C ALA A 5 -6.88 -1.57 -1.20
N HIS A 6 -5.78 -1.43 -1.94
CA HIS A 6 -4.97 -0.20 -1.97
C HIS A 6 -5.79 1.08 -2.18
N ILE A 7 -6.60 1.12 -3.24
CA ILE A 7 -7.43 2.30 -3.55
C ILE A 7 -8.46 2.63 -2.48
N ARG A 8 -8.88 1.65 -1.68
CA ARG A 8 -9.85 1.81 -0.60
C ARG A 8 -9.17 2.24 0.70
N LYS A 9 -7.96 1.75 0.95
CA LYS A 9 -7.08 2.24 2.04
C LYS A 9 -6.69 3.70 1.85
N VAL A 10 -6.33 4.11 0.63
CA VAL A 10 -5.85 5.48 0.36
C VAL A 10 -6.96 6.48 0.02
N ASN A 11 -8.17 6.00 -0.27
CA ASN A 11 -9.38 6.81 -0.41
C ASN A 11 -10.60 5.96 -0.02
N PRO A 12 -10.99 5.98 1.27
CA PRO A 12 -12.05 5.12 1.79
C PRO A 12 -13.46 5.52 1.36
N ARG A 13 -13.62 6.71 0.76
CA ARG A 13 -14.91 7.24 0.28
C ARG A 13 -15.97 7.20 1.38
N SER A 14 -16.98 6.35 1.24
CA SER A 14 -18.09 6.19 2.17
C SER A 14 -17.75 5.43 3.45
N ASP A 15 -16.53 4.89 3.58
CA ASP A 15 -16.11 4.15 4.78
C ASP A 15 -15.63 5.09 5.91
N VAL A 16 -15.57 6.41 5.68
CA VAL A 16 -15.17 7.44 6.65
C VAL A 16 -16.11 8.63 6.60
N ASP A 17 -16.21 9.37 7.71
CA ASP A 17 -17.11 10.52 7.85
C ASP A 17 -16.66 11.74 7.02
N ASP A 18 -15.36 11.93 6.84
CA ASP A 18 -14.77 13.01 6.03
C ASP A 18 -14.05 12.43 4.80
N PRO A 19 -14.70 12.41 3.63
CA PRO A 19 -14.10 11.90 2.39
C PRO A 19 -12.96 12.78 1.85
N ALA A 20 -12.83 14.03 2.32
CA ALA A 20 -11.77 14.94 1.88
C ALA A 20 -10.46 14.70 2.65
N LEU A 21 -10.53 14.11 3.84
CA LEU A 21 -9.36 13.72 4.61
C LEU A 21 -8.47 12.76 3.78
N GLY A 22 -7.15 12.93 3.83
CA GLY A 22 -6.22 12.13 3.04
C GLY A 22 -6.16 12.48 1.54
N SER A 23 -6.94 13.46 1.06
CA SER A 23 -6.93 13.85 -0.35
C SER A 23 -5.59 14.40 -0.79
N MET A 24 -5.12 13.92 -1.94
CA MET A 24 -3.86 14.32 -2.56
C MET A 24 -3.94 14.23 -4.09
N ILE A 25 -3.28 15.16 -4.78
CA ILE A 25 -3.06 15.07 -6.22
C ILE A 25 -1.78 14.27 -6.43
N ARG A 26 -1.82 13.20 -7.23
CA ARG A 26 -0.65 12.34 -7.49
C ARG A 26 -0.12 12.60 -8.89
N ALA A 27 1.18 12.82 -8.99
CA ALA A 27 1.90 13.06 -10.25
C ALA A 27 3.14 12.16 -10.37
N GLY A 28 3.03 10.93 -9.86
CA GLY A 28 4.12 9.97 -9.90
C GLY A 28 4.38 9.44 -11.31
N ILE A 29 5.63 9.06 -11.58
CA ILE A 29 6.08 8.49 -12.85
C ILE A 29 6.87 7.20 -12.61
N PRO A 30 6.65 6.12 -13.38
CA PRO A 30 7.50 4.93 -13.29
C PRO A 30 8.96 5.23 -13.64
N TYR A 31 9.90 4.50 -13.06
CA TYR A 31 11.32 4.56 -13.42
C TYR A 31 11.92 3.17 -13.53
N GLY A 32 13.09 3.09 -14.19
CA GLY A 32 13.81 1.83 -14.39
C GLY A 32 13.43 1.14 -15.70
N PRO A 33 14.15 0.07 -16.06
CA PRO A 33 13.84 -0.72 -17.25
C PRO A 33 12.64 -1.63 -17.00
N GLU A 34 12.06 -2.14 -18.09
CA GLU A 34 11.07 -3.21 -18.04
C GLU A 34 11.65 -4.49 -17.39
N VAL A 35 10.76 -5.43 -17.05
CA VAL A 35 11.16 -6.73 -16.52
C VAL A 35 11.91 -7.52 -17.60
N SER A 36 13.12 -7.97 -17.30
CA SER A 36 13.92 -8.79 -18.21
C SER A 36 13.42 -10.24 -18.29
N ASP A 37 13.80 -10.96 -19.35
CA ASP A 37 13.46 -12.39 -19.48
C ASP A 37 14.03 -13.24 -18.33
N GLY A 38 15.20 -12.89 -17.80
CA GLY A 38 15.81 -13.58 -16.65
C GLY A 38 15.04 -13.38 -15.34
N GLU A 39 14.56 -12.16 -15.09
CA GLU A 39 13.69 -11.86 -13.93
C GLU A 39 12.34 -12.57 -14.05
N LYS A 40 11.76 -12.58 -15.25
CA LYS A 40 10.52 -13.30 -15.53
C LYS A 40 10.69 -14.81 -15.33
N ALA A 41 11.79 -15.40 -15.81
CA ALA A 41 12.06 -16.83 -15.65
C ALA A 41 12.29 -17.24 -14.19
N SER A 42 12.88 -16.36 -13.38
CA SER A 42 13.16 -16.61 -11.95
C SER A 42 12.00 -16.25 -11.02
N ASN A 43 10.96 -15.56 -11.52
CA ASN A 43 9.89 -14.98 -10.71
C ASN A 43 10.41 -14.08 -9.57
N SER A 44 11.55 -13.42 -9.80
CA SER A 44 12.19 -12.54 -8.83
C SER A 44 12.76 -11.31 -9.53
N SER A 45 12.72 -10.17 -8.83
CA SER A 45 13.42 -8.97 -9.28
C SER A 45 14.93 -9.16 -9.13
N SER A 46 15.69 -8.55 -10.05
CA SER A 46 17.15 -8.50 -9.95
C SER A 46 17.60 -7.63 -8.77
N THR A 47 18.76 -7.98 -8.19
CA THR A 47 19.45 -7.15 -7.19
C THR A 47 20.40 -6.14 -7.81
N GLU A 48 20.58 -6.17 -9.13
CA GLU A 48 21.45 -5.24 -9.86
C GLU A 48 20.85 -3.83 -9.87
N ALA A 49 21.63 -2.82 -9.46
CA ALA A 49 21.17 -1.44 -9.42
C ALA A 49 20.75 -0.90 -10.80
N SER A 50 21.36 -1.40 -11.87
CA SER A 50 21.01 -1.03 -13.26
C SER A 50 19.62 -1.52 -13.70
N LEU A 51 19.05 -2.49 -12.98
CA LEU A 51 17.73 -3.05 -13.23
C LEU A 51 16.70 -2.62 -12.16
N GLU A 52 17.07 -1.71 -11.27
CA GLU A 52 16.14 -1.16 -10.29
C GLU A 52 14.99 -0.44 -11.00
N ARG A 53 13.77 -0.71 -10.52
CA ARG A 53 12.54 -0.14 -11.05
C ARG A 53 11.54 0.13 -9.96
N GLY A 54 10.63 1.05 -10.24
CA GLY A 54 9.55 1.35 -9.32
C GLY A 54 8.78 2.58 -9.74
N LEU A 55 8.30 3.32 -8.75
CA LEU A 55 7.54 4.55 -8.92
C LEU A 55 8.29 5.70 -8.25
N ALA A 56 8.63 6.73 -9.03
CA ALA A 56 8.99 8.02 -8.48
C ALA A 56 7.69 8.69 -8.03
N PHE A 57 7.31 8.42 -6.77
CA PHE A 57 6.05 8.88 -6.21
C PHE A 57 6.13 10.38 -5.89
N VAL A 58 5.14 11.14 -6.38
CA VAL A 58 4.96 12.56 -6.08
C VAL A 58 3.50 12.80 -5.72
N SER A 59 3.25 13.46 -4.60
CA SER A 59 1.92 13.89 -4.20
C SER A 59 1.90 15.33 -3.69
N TYR A 60 0.85 16.05 -4.06
CA TYR A 60 0.59 17.42 -3.63
C TYR A 60 -0.60 17.45 -2.67
N GLN A 61 -0.41 18.19 -1.59
CA GLN A 61 -1.40 18.46 -0.56
C GLN A 61 -1.06 19.79 0.11
N SER A 62 -2.06 20.51 0.61
CA SER A 62 -1.83 21.75 1.38
C SER A 62 -1.27 21.49 2.78
N HIS A 63 -1.39 20.26 3.30
CA HIS A 63 -0.95 19.88 4.63
C HIS A 63 -0.48 18.42 4.65
N ILE A 64 0.83 18.17 4.70
CA ILE A 64 1.42 16.81 4.63
C ILE A 64 0.85 15.88 5.71
N ASN A 65 0.68 16.38 6.95
CA ASN A 65 0.12 15.59 8.05
C ASN A 65 -1.38 15.24 7.88
N LYS A 66 -2.06 15.76 6.85
CA LYS A 66 -3.45 15.41 6.51
C LYS A 66 -3.58 14.70 5.16
N GLY A 67 -2.49 14.64 4.38
CA GLY A 67 -2.40 13.96 3.09
C GLY A 67 -1.50 12.73 3.20
N PHE A 68 -0.38 12.73 2.49
CA PHE A 68 0.57 11.61 2.41
C PHE A 68 0.87 10.94 3.76
N ALA A 69 1.31 11.69 4.76
CA ALA A 69 1.73 11.11 6.03
C ALA A 69 0.56 10.45 6.79
N PHE A 70 -0.61 11.08 6.76
CA PHE A 70 -1.82 10.52 7.36
C PHE A 70 -2.27 9.23 6.66
N VAL A 71 -2.35 9.25 5.33
CA VAL A 71 -2.74 8.08 4.55
C VAL A 71 -1.79 6.90 4.79
N GLN A 72 -0.49 7.15 4.82
CA GLN A 72 0.50 6.09 5.06
C GLN A 72 0.40 5.53 6.49
N HIS A 73 0.43 6.40 7.50
CA HIS A 73 0.52 5.97 8.90
C HIS A 73 -0.81 5.49 9.46
N THR A 74 -1.90 6.21 9.19
CA THR A 74 -3.21 5.98 9.83
C THR A 74 -4.08 5.02 9.04
N TRP A 75 -3.88 4.89 7.73
CA TRP A 75 -4.71 4.00 6.91
C TRP A 75 -3.94 2.79 6.39
N ALA A 76 -2.89 3.01 5.59
CA ALA A 76 -2.17 1.94 4.91
C ALA A 76 -1.44 1.00 5.90
N ASN A 77 -0.82 1.57 6.94
CA ASN A 77 -0.09 0.81 7.96
C ASN A 77 -0.98 0.29 9.10
N ASP A 78 -2.24 0.70 9.19
CA ASP A 78 -3.15 0.26 10.24
C ASP A 78 -3.88 -1.04 9.83
N PRO A 79 -3.59 -2.19 10.46
CA PRO A 79 -4.32 -3.43 10.18
C PRO A 79 -5.84 -3.34 10.45
N ASN A 80 -6.25 -2.42 11.33
CA ASN A 80 -7.61 -2.26 11.82
C ASN A 80 -8.27 -0.96 11.32
N PHE A 81 -7.76 -0.40 10.23
CA PHE A 81 -8.33 0.80 9.59
C PHE A 81 -9.87 0.75 9.47
N PHE A 82 -10.43 -0.42 9.14
CA PHE A 82 -11.88 -0.63 9.08
C PHE A 82 -12.33 -1.67 10.12
N ASN A 83 -13.15 -1.23 11.08
CA ASN A 83 -13.63 -2.05 12.20
C ASN A 83 -14.96 -2.78 11.92
N GLY A 84 -15.58 -2.56 10.75
CA GLY A 84 -16.88 -3.16 10.40
C GLY A 84 -16.79 -4.56 9.78
N PHE A 85 -15.63 -5.20 9.77
CA PHE A 85 -15.49 -6.55 9.22
C PHE A 85 -16.17 -7.58 10.16
N PRO A 86 -16.91 -8.58 9.64
CA PRO A 86 -17.57 -9.58 10.46
C PRO A 86 -16.63 -10.22 11.48
N ASN A 87 -17.13 -10.43 12.70
CA ASN A 87 -16.45 -11.13 13.79
C ASN A 87 -15.15 -10.46 14.31
N GLY A 88 -14.96 -9.16 14.08
CA GLY A 88 -13.79 -8.42 14.57
C GLY A 88 -12.48 -8.83 13.90
N ILE A 89 -12.56 -9.44 12.71
CA ILE A 89 -11.41 -9.87 11.94
C ILE A 89 -10.69 -8.65 11.38
N SER A 90 -9.38 -8.59 11.59
CA SER A 90 -8.53 -7.54 11.06
C SER A 90 -8.50 -7.58 9.54
N THR A 91 -8.64 -6.41 8.90
CA THR A 91 -8.53 -6.28 7.44
C THR A 91 -7.10 -6.51 6.95
N GLY A 92 -6.11 -6.21 7.79
CA GLY A 92 -4.70 -6.21 7.44
C GLY A 92 -4.22 -4.87 6.91
N LEU A 93 -2.91 -4.80 6.66
CA LEU A 93 -2.27 -3.64 6.07
C LEU A 93 -2.65 -3.52 4.59
N ASP A 94 -2.37 -2.36 3.99
CA ASP A 94 -2.35 -2.24 2.54
C ASP A 94 -1.28 -3.18 1.94
N PRO A 95 -1.64 -4.08 1.01
CA PRO A 95 -0.69 -5.07 0.47
C PRO A 95 0.34 -4.50 -0.50
N ILE A 96 0.22 -3.25 -0.92
CA ILE A 96 1.13 -2.58 -1.87
C ILE A 96 2.08 -1.65 -1.13
N ILE A 97 1.56 -0.76 -0.29
CA ILE A 97 2.36 0.28 0.38
C ILE A 97 2.38 0.16 1.91
N GLY A 98 1.62 -0.75 2.50
CA GLY A 98 1.56 -0.92 3.94
C GLY A 98 2.89 -1.48 4.47
N VAL A 99 3.42 -0.84 5.52
CA VAL A 99 4.68 -1.24 6.16
C VAL A 99 4.45 -1.52 7.63
N ARG A 100 5.06 -2.59 8.13
CA ARG A 100 5.10 -2.93 9.55
C ARG A 100 6.55 -2.95 10.05
N ILE A 101 6.80 -2.27 11.16
CA ILE A 101 8.14 -2.23 11.76
C ILE A 101 8.52 -3.64 12.24
N GLY A 102 9.70 -4.12 11.82
CA GLY A 102 10.29 -5.37 12.28
C GLY A 102 9.82 -6.64 11.55
N THR A 103 8.92 -6.55 10.56
CA THR A 103 8.56 -7.70 9.72
C THR A 103 7.91 -7.27 8.40
N ASP A 104 8.28 -7.94 7.32
CA ASP A 104 7.67 -7.77 5.98
C ASP A 104 6.52 -8.77 5.74
N LYS A 105 6.26 -9.64 6.73
CA LYS A 105 5.21 -10.66 6.66
C LYS A 105 3.97 -10.24 7.42
N PHE A 106 2.84 -10.22 6.74
CA PHE A 106 1.54 -9.90 7.34
C PHE A 106 0.39 -10.58 6.58
N ASN A 107 -0.77 -10.66 7.22
CA ASN A 107 -1.98 -11.20 6.61
C ASN A 107 -2.92 -10.07 6.20
N ILE A 108 -3.63 -10.27 5.10
CA ILE A 108 -4.80 -9.48 4.69
C ILE A 108 -6.00 -10.40 4.55
N THR A 109 -7.21 -9.85 4.67
CA THR A 109 -8.47 -10.60 4.56
C THR A 109 -9.41 -9.97 3.53
N GLY A 110 -10.50 -10.67 3.19
CA GLY A 110 -11.50 -10.20 2.23
C GLY A 110 -11.12 -10.36 0.75
N THR A 111 -9.99 -11.01 0.45
CA THR A 111 -9.54 -11.29 -0.93
C THR A 111 -10.26 -12.46 -1.57
N ASP A 112 -10.73 -13.43 -0.78
CA ASP A 112 -11.55 -14.56 -1.25
C ASP A 112 -13.04 -14.18 -1.12
N PRO A 113 -13.79 -14.02 -2.23
CA PRO A 113 -15.21 -13.66 -2.17
C PRO A 113 -16.10 -14.72 -1.52
N SER A 114 -15.65 -15.99 -1.51
CA SER A 114 -16.41 -17.11 -0.94
C SER A 114 -16.17 -17.27 0.58
N ASP A 115 -15.00 -16.82 1.05
CA ASP A 115 -14.64 -16.80 2.46
C ASP A 115 -13.85 -15.54 2.80
N PRO A 116 -14.54 -14.42 3.13
CA PRO A 116 -13.88 -13.16 3.46
C PRO A 116 -12.96 -13.24 4.69
N SER A 117 -13.12 -14.26 5.54
CA SER A 117 -12.30 -14.46 6.75
C SER A 117 -10.95 -15.12 6.45
N LYS A 118 -10.82 -15.76 5.30
CA LYS A 118 -9.62 -16.49 4.89
C LYS A 118 -8.44 -15.52 4.72
N PRO A 119 -7.34 -15.72 5.46
CA PRO A 119 -6.18 -14.86 5.34
C PRO A 119 -5.39 -15.17 4.06
N LEU A 120 -4.94 -14.12 3.39
CA LEU A 120 -3.86 -14.17 2.40
C LEU A 120 -2.58 -13.64 3.06
N THR A 121 -1.53 -14.46 3.11
CA THR A 121 -0.24 -14.06 3.66
C THR A 121 0.61 -13.36 2.61
N ILE A 122 0.96 -12.11 2.89
CA ILE A 122 2.01 -11.38 2.18
C ILE A 122 3.34 -11.77 2.81
N ILE A 123 4.27 -12.26 1.98
CA ILE A 123 5.54 -12.86 2.45
C ILE A 123 6.73 -11.90 2.38
N GLN A 124 6.58 -10.79 1.68
CA GLN A 124 7.58 -9.74 1.47
C GLN A 124 6.88 -8.44 1.07
N ASN A 125 7.56 -7.30 1.26
CA ASN A 125 7.09 -6.04 0.69
C ASN A 125 7.37 -6.04 -0.82
N PHE A 126 6.36 -5.71 -1.62
CA PHE A 126 6.52 -5.55 -3.07
C PHE A 126 7.01 -4.15 -3.47
N VAL A 127 6.85 -3.18 -2.57
CA VAL A 127 7.37 -1.82 -2.71
C VAL A 127 8.34 -1.56 -1.56
N VAL A 128 9.56 -1.15 -1.89
CA VAL A 128 10.61 -0.84 -0.91
C VAL A 128 10.95 0.64 -1.01
N SER A 129 10.72 1.39 0.06
CA SER A 129 11.13 2.81 0.12
C SER A 129 12.64 2.90 0.28
N ARG A 130 13.31 3.62 -0.62
CA ARG A 130 14.76 3.88 -0.59
C ARG A 130 15.13 5.33 -0.28
N GLY A 131 14.15 6.16 0.05
CA GLY A 131 14.35 7.57 0.33
C GLY A 131 13.16 8.42 -0.09
N GLY A 132 13.25 9.70 0.18
CA GLY A 132 12.24 10.70 -0.11
C GLY A 132 12.52 11.98 0.67
N GLU A 133 11.82 13.05 0.32
CA GLU A 133 11.92 14.35 0.99
C GLU A 133 10.59 15.12 0.85
N TYR A 134 10.35 16.07 1.75
CA TYR A 134 9.24 17.01 1.69
C TYR A 134 9.68 18.36 1.13
N PHE A 135 8.92 18.88 0.17
CA PHE A 135 9.17 20.16 -0.49
C PHE A 135 7.95 21.08 -0.37
N PHE A 136 8.16 22.38 -0.63
CA PHE A 136 7.11 23.40 -0.72
C PHE A 136 7.20 24.10 -2.08
#